data_AF-K2D6H7-F1
#
_entry.id   AF-K2D6H7-F1
#
_cell.length_a   1.000
_cell.length_b   1.000
_cell.length_c   1.000
_cell.angle_alpha   90.00
_cell.angle_beta   90.00
_cell.angle_gamma   90.00
#
_symmetry.space_group_name_H-M   'P 1'
#
loop_
_entity.id
_entity.type
_entity.pdbx_description
1 polymer ?
#
loop_
_entity_poly.entity_id
_entity_poly.type
_entity_poly.pdbx_seq_one_letter_code
_entity_poly.pdbx_strand_id
1 'polypeptide(L)'
;MNREEDNTPQALKQLQMRYLVSITILQTLSLATVYNFVIGFLFLLLRQLRLASIDFVGFSLIGIPVCILTALAVAYRRRLDSARGMALLDSYNQSGGMLLAEFETGDASWRNRGKVLATPGFRINVSGRMPALLVSVLFIALSITIPVRQVQGNRDPHLELKDIQQNASTQVEALEEAGLIDEQKATELKETIEQITEASDRNDPSKTFEAFDQLQEKMRKESSVGAEKMLAEQENLQSLQTLADQLKNADSPEKLSKALDALREKLEQCGMDAASIKQPDGQSLEQNMQQAGSGGQQSNQSAAEAAQQLKDYIQQRTEEMS
;
A
#
# COMPACT_ATOMS: atom_id res chain seq x y z
N MET A 1 -23.60 -17.48 -87.52
CA MET A 1 -22.14 -17.57 -87.36
C MET A 1 -21.80 -16.78 -86.10
N ASN A 2 -21.94 -17.43 -84.93
CA ASN A 2 -21.75 -16.77 -83.65
C ASN A 2 -20.25 -16.74 -83.35
N ARG A 3 -19.71 -15.55 -83.12
CA ARG A 3 -18.38 -15.36 -82.54
C ARG A 3 -18.42 -16.01 -81.15
N GLU A 4 -17.84 -17.18 -80.99
CA GLU A 4 -17.52 -17.68 -79.66
C GLU A 4 -16.50 -16.72 -79.07
N GLU A 5 -16.90 -16.02 -78.01
CA GLU A 5 -16.08 -15.00 -77.36
C GLU A 5 -14.87 -15.65 -76.68
N ASP A 6 -13.72 -15.03 -76.88
CA ASP A 6 -12.44 -15.45 -76.32
C ASP A 6 -12.45 -15.27 -74.79
N ASN A 7 -12.57 -16.39 -74.07
CA ASN A 7 -12.71 -16.41 -72.62
C ASN A 7 -11.35 -16.45 -71.88
N THR A 8 -10.24 -16.46 -72.61
CA THR A 8 -8.87 -16.50 -72.08
C THR A 8 -8.53 -15.31 -71.16
N PRO A 9 -8.76 -14.04 -71.54
CA PRO A 9 -8.49 -12.90 -70.66
C PRO A 9 -9.42 -12.89 -69.43
N GLN A 10 -10.64 -13.44 -69.55
CA GLN A 10 -11.57 -13.55 -68.44
C GLN A 10 -11.12 -14.62 -67.45
N ALA A 11 -10.70 -15.79 -67.94
CA ALA A 11 -10.17 -16.89 -67.12
C ALA A 11 -8.88 -16.50 -66.37
N LEU A 12 -7.98 -15.75 -67.03
CA LEU A 12 -6.76 -15.23 -66.39
C LEU A 12 -7.08 -14.22 -65.29
N LYS A 13 -7.98 -13.26 -65.54
CA LYS A 13 -8.43 -12.30 -64.51
C LYS A 13 -9.08 -13.00 -63.33
N GLN A 14 -9.91 -14.01 -63.58
CA GLN A 14 -10.58 -14.78 -62.53
C GLN A 14 -9.56 -15.56 -61.67
N LEU A 15 -8.54 -16.17 -62.30
CA LEU A 15 -7.45 -16.85 -61.61
C LEU A 15 -6.62 -15.88 -60.73
N GLN A 16 -6.23 -14.74 -61.30
CA GLN A 16 -5.48 -13.70 -60.58
C GLN A 16 -6.27 -13.15 -59.38
N MET A 17 -7.58 -12.90 -59.57
CA MET A 17 -8.46 -12.43 -58.51
C MET A 17 -8.59 -13.46 -57.38
N ARG A 18 -8.80 -14.74 -57.71
CA ARG A 18 -8.89 -15.83 -56.71
C ARG A 18 -7.59 -16.03 -55.95
N TYR A 19 -6.45 -15.94 -56.62
CA TYR A 19 -5.14 -16.01 -55.99
C TYR A 19 -4.90 -14.83 -55.03
N LEU A 20 -5.23 -13.61 -55.47
CA LEU A 20 -5.14 -12.41 -54.63
C LEU A 20 -6.02 -12.55 -53.39
N VAL A 21 -7.30 -12.92 -53.55
CA VAL A 21 -8.23 -13.12 -52.42
C VAL A 21 -7.70 -14.17 -51.46
N SER A 22 -7.19 -15.30 -51.97
CA SER A 22 -6.68 -16.38 -51.12
C SER A 22 -5.46 -15.94 -50.30
N ILE A 23 -4.51 -15.22 -50.91
CA ILE A 23 -3.35 -14.69 -50.19
C ILE A 23 -3.76 -13.61 -49.19
N THR A 24 -4.64 -12.69 -49.57
CA THR A 24 -5.15 -11.66 -48.66
C THR A 24 -5.79 -12.29 -47.45
N ILE A 25 -6.65 -13.31 -47.62
CA ILE A 25 -7.27 -14.01 -46.49
C ILE A 25 -6.21 -14.63 -45.57
N LEU A 26 -5.28 -15.42 -46.13
CA LEU A 26 -4.25 -16.08 -45.32
C LEU A 26 -3.35 -15.08 -44.58
N GLN A 27 -3.02 -13.96 -45.22
CA GLN A 27 -2.15 -12.93 -44.66
C GLN A 27 -2.87 -12.07 -43.62
N THR A 28 -4.14 -11.73 -43.85
CA THR A 28 -5.00 -11.06 -42.86
C THR A 28 -5.12 -11.91 -41.60
N LEU A 29 -5.33 -13.23 -41.70
CA LEU A 29 -5.37 -14.10 -40.51
C LEU A 29 -4.06 -14.06 -39.72
N SER A 30 -2.90 -14.06 -40.40
CA SER A 30 -1.60 -14.00 -39.75
C SER A 30 -1.28 -12.63 -39.13
N LEU A 31 -1.70 -11.54 -39.77
CA LEU A 31 -1.49 -10.20 -39.22
C LEU A 31 -2.44 -9.90 -38.07
N ALA A 32 -3.70 -10.32 -38.19
CA ALA A 32 -4.70 -10.17 -37.14
C ALA A 32 -4.32 -10.93 -35.86
N THR A 33 -3.73 -12.12 -35.98
CA THR A 33 -3.22 -12.88 -34.82
C THR A 33 -2.12 -12.13 -34.08
N VAL A 34 -1.11 -11.64 -34.80
CA VAL A 34 -0.01 -10.85 -34.21
C VAL A 34 -0.54 -9.56 -33.60
N TYR A 35 -1.41 -8.85 -34.32
CA TYR A 35 -2.03 -7.62 -33.85
C TYR A 35 -2.80 -7.82 -32.55
N ASN A 36 -3.63 -8.88 -32.49
CA ASN A 36 -4.39 -9.24 -31.30
C ASN A 36 -3.49 -9.51 -30.08
N PHE A 37 -2.36 -10.20 -30.28
CA PHE A 37 -1.39 -10.43 -29.21
C PHE A 37 -0.73 -9.13 -28.74
N VAL A 38 -0.26 -8.30 -29.67
CA VAL A 38 0.40 -7.03 -29.35
C VAL A 38 -0.54 -6.11 -28.59
N ILE A 39 -1.79 -6.01 -29.01
CA ILE A 39 -2.79 -5.18 -28.32
C ILE A 39 -3.24 -5.76 -27.01
N GLY A 40 -3.46 -7.07 -26.92
CA GLY A 40 -3.78 -7.70 -25.64
C GLY A 40 -2.66 -7.46 -24.62
N PHE A 41 -1.40 -7.54 -25.06
CA PHE A 41 -0.24 -7.23 -24.22
C PHE A 41 -0.18 -5.74 -23.85
N LEU A 42 -0.37 -4.83 -24.81
CA LEU A 42 -0.36 -3.38 -24.54
C LEU A 42 -1.51 -2.98 -23.61
N PHE A 43 -2.68 -3.59 -23.76
CA PHE A 43 -3.83 -3.40 -22.89
C PHE A 43 -3.53 -3.86 -21.47
N LEU A 44 -2.93 -5.04 -21.29
CA LEU A 44 -2.50 -5.51 -19.98
C LEU A 44 -1.46 -4.58 -19.34
N LEU A 45 -0.49 -4.09 -20.11
CA LEU A 45 0.50 -3.11 -19.62
C LEU A 45 -0.14 -1.78 -19.22
N LEU A 46 -1.00 -1.20 -20.06
CA LEU A 46 -1.68 0.06 -19.76
C LEU A 46 -2.64 -0.08 -18.58
N ARG A 47 -3.29 -1.25 -18.47
CA ARG A 47 -4.15 -1.60 -17.34
C ARG A 47 -3.33 -1.74 -16.05
N GLN A 48 -2.11 -2.30 -16.13
CA GLN A 48 -1.16 -2.34 -15.02
C GLN A 48 -0.67 -0.94 -14.61
N LEU A 49 -0.49 -0.04 -15.58
CA LEU A 49 -0.02 1.34 -15.36
C LEU A 49 -1.15 2.33 -15.02
N ARG A 50 -2.39 1.87 -14.80
CA ARG A 50 -3.58 2.71 -14.51
C ARG A 50 -3.93 3.76 -15.58
N LEU A 51 -3.41 3.63 -16.80
CA LEU A 51 -3.66 4.55 -17.91
C LEU A 51 -4.75 4.03 -18.88
N ALA A 52 -5.31 2.85 -18.62
CA ALA A 52 -6.32 2.25 -19.49
C ALA A 52 -7.71 2.86 -19.26
N SER A 53 -8.11 3.81 -20.12
CA SER A 53 -9.51 4.21 -20.29
C SER A 53 -10.25 3.25 -21.24
N ILE A 54 -11.59 3.23 -21.17
CA ILE A 54 -12.47 2.48 -22.09
C ILE A 54 -12.19 2.83 -23.57
N ASP A 55 -11.66 4.03 -23.83
CA ASP A 55 -11.30 4.51 -25.17
C ASP A 55 -10.22 3.65 -25.84
N PHE A 56 -9.38 2.96 -25.06
CA PHE A 56 -8.35 2.07 -25.61
C PHE A 56 -8.94 0.88 -26.37
N VAL A 57 -10.09 0.36 -25.94
CA VAL A 57 -10.81 -0.71 -26.65
C VAL A 57 -11.32 -0.18 -28.00
N GLY A 58 -11.83 1.05 -28.03
CA GLY A 58 -12.23 1.72 -29.27
C GLY A 58 -11.06 1.87 -30.24
N PHE A 59 -9.89 2.27 -29.74
CA PHE A 59 -8.67 2.38 -30.57
C PHE A 59 -8.19 1.03 -31.11
N SER A 60 -8.32 -0.04 -30.33
CA SER A 60 -7.96 -1.40 -30.76
C SER A 60 -8.82 -1.93 -31.91
N LEU A 61 -10.04 -1.42 -32.08
CA LEU A 61 -10.89 -1.79 -33.21
C LEU A 61 -10.36 -1.22 -34.54
N ILE A 62 -9.65 -0.08 -34.49
CA ILE A 62 -9.16 0.63 -35.67
C ILE A 62 -8.01 -0.11 -36.37
N GLY A 63 -7.22 -0.92 -35.68
CA GLY A 63 -6.15 -1.65 -36.38
C GLY A 63 -6.60 -2.93 -37.07
N ILE A 64 -7.84 -3.39 -36.88
CA ILE A 64 -8.43 -4.46 -37.70
C ILE A 64 -8.47 -4.04 -39.19
N PRO A 65 -9.05 -2.87 -39.57
CA PRO A 65 -9.00 -2.44 -40.96
C PRO A 65 -7.57 -2.13 -41.44
N VAL A 66 -6.66 -1.68 -40.55
CA VAL A 66 -5.23 -1.49 -40.92
C VAL A 66 -4.57 -2.83 -41.28
N CYS A 67 -4.86 -3.91 -40.55
CA CYS A 67 -4.37 -5.25 -40.87
C CYS A 67 -4.91 -5.74 -42.22
N ILE A 68 -6.18 -5.44 -42.54
CA ILE A 68 -6.77 -5.80 -43.83
C ILE A 68 -6.11 -5.00 -44.97
N LEU A 69 -5.92 -3.69 -44.81
CA LEU A 69 -5.30 -2.84 -45.81
C LEU A 69 -3.82 -3.20 -46.07
N THR A 70 -3.07 -3.52 -45.02
CA THR A 70 -1.67 -3.96 -45.14
C THR A 70 -1.57 -5.33 -45.79
N ALA A 71 -2.44 -6.29 -45.44
CA ALA A 71 -2.53 -7.57 -46.11
C ALA A 71 -2.87 -7.42 -47.60
N LEU A 72 -3.82 -6.54 -47.92
CA LEU A 72 -4.19 -6.21 -49.30
C LEU A 72 -3.02 -5.61 -50.08
N ALA A 73 -2.28 -4.66 -49.49
CA ALA A 73 -1.13 -4.04 -50.11
C ALA A 73 0.00 -5.05 -50.39
N VAL A 74 0.27 -5.96 -49.45
CA VAL A 74 1.26 -7.02 -49.64
C VAL A 74 0.81 -8.03 -50.69
N ALA A 75 -0.47 -8.42 -50.70
CA ALA A 75 -1.05 -9.29 -51.73
C ALA A 75 -0.99 -8.65 -53.12
N TYR A 76 -1.21 -7.34 -53.20
CA TYR A 76 -1.08 -6.59 -54.45
C TYR A 76 0.36 -6.55 -54.96
N ARG A 77 1.34 -6.39 -54.06
CA ARG A 77 2.78 -6.48 -54.41
C ARG A 77 3.19 -7.90 -54.84
N ARG A 78 2.54 -8.93 -54.31
CA ARG A 78 2.78 -10.34 -54.65
C ARG A 78 1.85 -10.87 -55.74
N ARG A 79 1.30 -9.98 -56.58
CA ARG A 79 0.42 -10.37 -57.69
C ARG A 79 1.08 -11.45 -58.55
N LEU A 80 0.29 -12.43 -58.93
CA LEU A 80 0.73 -13.48 -59.84
C LEU A 80 1.00 -12.83 -61.19
N ASP A 81 2.24 -12.97 -61.66
CA ASP A 81 2.64 -12.51 -62.98
C ASP A 81 1.76 -13.15 -64.06
N SER A 82 1.39 -12.38 -65.08
CA SER A 82 0.45 -12.80 -66.11
C SER A 82 0.97 -14.02 -66.89
N ALA A 83 2.27 -14.07 -67.16
CA ALA A 83 2.92 -15.21 -67.81
C ALA A 83 2.83 -16.49 -66.94
N ARG A 84 3.07 -16.36 -65.62
CA ARG A 84 2.93 -17.49 -64.67
C ARG A 84 1.49 -17.97 -64.52
N GLY A 85 0.54 -17.04 -64.52
CA GLY A 85 -0.89 -17.36 -64.50
C GLY A 85 -1.33 -18.10 -65.76
N MET A 86 -0.77 -17.73 -66.92
CA MET A 86 -1.05 -18.38 -68.19
C MET A 86 -0.44 -19.79 -68.26
N ALA A 87 0.80 -19.97 -67.80
CA ALA A 87 1.44 -21.29 -67.68
C ALA A 87 0.65 -22.23 -66.76
N LEU A 88 0.10 -21.70 -65.65
CA LEU A 88 -0.76 -22.46 -64.74
C LEU A 88 -2.07 -22.88 -65.41
N LEU A 89 -2.73 -21.98 -66.15
CA LEU A 89 -3.94 -22.31 -66.92
C LEU A 89 -3.66 -23.35 -68.01
N ASP A 90 -2.51 -23.25 -68.69
CA ASP A 90 -2.06 -24.19 -69.71
C ASP A 90 -1.85 -25.60 -69.13
N SER A 91 -1.12 -25.71 -68.03
CA SER A 91 -0.87 -26.97 -67.34
C SER A 91 -2.17 -27.61 -66.82
N TYR A 92 -3.10 -26.81 -66.31
CA TYR A 92 -4.35 -27.30 -65.74
C TYR A 92 -5.33 -27.79 -66.81
N ASN A 93 -5.38 -27.12 -67.96
CA ASN A 93 -6.23 -27.50 -69.09
C ASN A 93 -5.59 -28.54 -70.02
N GLN A 94 -4.36 -29.00 -69.68
CA GLN A 94 -3.56 -29.94 -70.49
C GLN A 94 -3.33 -29.42 -71.92
N SER A 95 -3.12 -28.12 -72.07
CA SER A 95 -2.98 -27.45 -73.37
C SER A 95 -1.57 -27.57 -73.97
N GLY A 96 -0.63 -28.21 -73.27
CA GLY A 96 0.68 -28.61 -73.82
C GLY A 96 1.62 -27.46 -74.19
N GLY A 97 1.48 -26.30 -73.55
CA GLY A 97 2.23 -25.07 -73.79
C GLY A 97 1.59 -24.14 -74.81
N MET A 98 0.49 -24.55 -75.46
CA MET A 98 -0.15 -23.79 -76.54
C MET A 98 -0.70 -22.45 -76.07
N LEU A 99 -1.30 -22.39 -74.87
CA LEU A 99 -1.84 -21.15 -74.33
C LEU A 99 -0.72 -20.19 -73.91
N LEU A 100 0.38 -20.72 -73.37
CA LEU A 100 1.54 -19.92 -73.03
C LEU A 100 2.23 -19.35 -74.28
N ALA A 101 2.41 -20.18 -75.31
CA ALA A 101 3.00 -19.79 -76.58
C ALA A 101 2.15 -18.74 -77.31
N GLU A 102 0.82 -18.86 -77.26
CA GLU A 102 -0.11 -17.85 -77.79
C GLU A 102 0.03 -16.51 -77.06
N PHE A 103 0.14 -16.54 -75.73
CA PHE A 103 0.33 -15.33 -74.92
C PHE A 103 1.67 -14.63 -75.18
N GLU A 104 2.74 -15.38 -75.42
CA GLU A 104 4.09 -14.83 -75.68
C GLU A 104 4.28 -14.34 -77.12
N THR A 105 3.71 -15.04 -78.10
CA THR A 105 3.89 -14.72 -79.53
C THR A 105 2.80 -13.80 -80.08
N GLY A 106 1.65 -13.70 -79.41
CA GLY A 106 0.48 -12.95 -79.90
C GLY A 106 -0.17 -13.57 -81.15
N ASP A 107 0.20 -14.79 -81.51
CA ASP A 107 -0.29 -15.47 -82.70
C ASP A 107 -1.69 -16.06 -82.48
N ALA A 108 -2.70 -15.30 -82.92
CA ALA A 108 -4.10 -15.66 -82.84
C ALA A 108 -4.52 -16.81 -83.79
N SER A 109 -3.61 -17.36 -84.60
CA SER A 109 -3.91 -18.46 -85.54
C SER A 109 -4.36 -19.75 -84.83
N TRP A 110 -4.06 -19.89 -83.54
CA TRP A 110 -4.40 -21.03 -82.70
C TRP A 110 -5.77 -20.91 -81.97
N ARG A 111 -6.49 -19.77 -82.11
CA ARG A 111 -7.77 -19.47 -81.41
C ARG A 111 -8.95 -20.40 -81.72
N ASN A 112 -8.88 -21.22 -82.75
CA ASN A 112 -10.05 -21.93 -83.31
C ASN A 112 -10.38 -23.30 -82.66
N ARG A 113 -9.88 -23.59 -81.45
CA ARG A 113 -10.26 -24.82 -80.72
C ARG A 113 -11.10 -24.47 -79.50
N GLY A 114 -12.39 -24.25 -79.73
CA GLY A 114 -13.45 -23.81 -78.79
C GLY A 114 -13.69 -24.71 -77.57
N LYS A 115 -12.67 -24.90 -76.73
CA LYS A 115 -12.80 -25.55 -75.43
C LYS A 115 -12.90 -24.47 -74.36
N VAL A 116 -14.00 -24.45 -73.62
CA VAL A 116 -14.16 -23.57 -72.46
C VAL A 116 -13.05 -23.88 -71.45
N LEU A 117 -12.20 -22.89 -71.16
CA LEU A 117 -11.08 -23.05 -70.24
C LEU A 117 -11.59 -23.25 -68.81
N ALA A 118 -11.18 -24.34 -68.17
CA ALA A 118 -11.45 -24.58 -66.76
C ALA A 118 -10.44 -23.78 -65.92
N THR A 119 -10.92 -23.06 -64.90
CA THR A 119 -10.06 -22.35 -63.94
C THR A 119 -9.81 -23.23 -62.72
N PRO A 120 -8.55 -23.42 -62.28
CA PRO A 120 -8.27 -24.20 -61.09
C PRO A 120 -8.90 -23.56 -59.85
N GLY A 121 -9.47 -24.40 -58.98
CA GLY A 121 -10.00 -24.00 -57.68
C GLY A 121 -8.88 -23.97 -56.64
N PHE A 122 -8.64 -22.81 -56.02
CA PHE A 122 -7.74 -22.70 -54.88
C PHE A 122 -8.45 -23.15 -53.61
N ARG A 123 -8.00 -24.24 -52.99
CA ARG A 123 -8.46 -24.66 -51.67
C ARG A 123 -7.64 -23.92 -50.61
N ILE A 124 -8.27 -22.98 -49.92
CA ILE A 124 -7.64 -22.24 -48.83
C ILE A 124 -7.49 -23.19 -47.63
N ASN A 125 -6.28 -23.61 -47.32
CA ASN A 125 -6.02 -24.39 -46.11
C ASN A 125 -5.90 -23.45 -44.91
N VAL A 126 -7.02 -23.22 -44.23
CA VAL A 126 -7.07 -22.40 -43.00
C VAL A 126 -6.73 -23.20 -41.73
N SER A 127 -6.66 -24.54 -41.80
CA SER A 127 -6.62 -25.43 -40.63
C SER A 127 -5.47 -25.14 -39.65
N GLY A 128 -4.28 -24.78 -40.15
CA GLY A 128 -3.13 -24.43 -39.30
C GLY A 128 -3.18 -23.02 -38.69
N ARG A 129 -4.04 -22.13 -39.20
CA ARG A 129 -4.10 -20.71 -38.78
C ARG A 129 -5.32 -20.37 -37.93
N MET A 130 -6.40 -21.14 -38.05
CA MET A 130 -7.59 -21.03 -37.20
C MET A 130 -7.33 -21.20 -35.70
N PRO A 131 -6.55 -22.19 -35.22
CA PRO A 131 -6.31 -22.34 -33.79
C PRO A 131 -5.53 -21.15 -33.23
N ALA A 132 -4.54 -20.62 -33.96
CA ALA A 132 -3.80 -19.44 -33.54
C ALA A 132 -4.71 -18.20 -33.42
N LEU A 133 -5.66 -18.02 -34.35
CA LEU A 133 -6.65 -16.94 -34.27
C LEU A 133 -7.55 -17.10 -33.05
N LEU A 134 -8.09 -18.30 -32.82
CA LEU A 134 -8.91 -18.59 -31.65
C LEU A 134 -8.17 -18.32 -30.35
N VAL A 135 -6.91 -18.75 -30.24
CA VAL A 135 -6.07 -18.48 -29.07
C VAL A 135 -5.86 -16.97 -28.89
N SER A 136 -5.62 -16.21 -29.96
CA SER A 136 -5.43 -14.75 -29.87
C SER A 136 -6.70 -14.02 -29.42
N VAL A 137 -7.88 -14.45 -29.88
CA VAL A 137 -9.17 -13.89 -29.48
C VAL A 137 -9.46 -14.26 -28.03
N LEU A 138 -9.20 -15.52 -27.65
CA LEU A 138 -9.32 -15.98 -26.27
C LEU A 138 -8.39 -15.20 -25.33
N PHE A 139 -7.18 -14.87 -25.78
CA PHE A 139 -6.22 -14.08 -25.02
C PHE A 139 -6.75 -12.66 -24.74
N ILE A 140 -7.34 -11.99 -25.74
CA ILE A 140 -7.99 -10.68 -25.54
C ILE A 140 -9.18 -10.82 -24.60
N ALA A 141 -10.05 -11.82 -24.82
CA ALA A 141 -11.21 -12.07 -23.97
C ALA A 141 -10.80 -12.30 -22.51
N LEU A 142 -9.79 -13.14 -22.27
CA LEU A 142 -9.21 -13.37 -20.95
C LEU A 142 -8.59 -12.08 -20.38
N SER A 143 -7.91 -11.27 -21.19
CA SER A 143 -7.32 -10.00 -20.73
C SER A 143 -8.37 -8.99 -20.29
N ILE A 144 -9.58 -9.04 -20.87
CA ILE A 144 -10.72 -8.20 -20.47
C ILE A 144 -11.42 -8.81 -19.24
N THR A 145 -11.78 -10.09 -19.32
CA THR A 145 -12.60 -10.82 -18.34
C THR A 145 -11.87 -11.13 -17.06
N ILE A 146 -10.56 -11.44 -17.11
CA ILE A 146 -9.79 -11.65 -15.89
C ILE A 146 -9.82 -10.34 -15.13
N PRO A 147 -10.47 -10.31 -13.95
CA PRO A 147 -10.27 -9.20 -13.06
C PRO A 147 -8.79 -9.28 -12.72
N VAL A 148 -8.01 -8.32 -13.21
CA VAL A 148 -6.71 -8.07 -12.60
C VAL A 148 -7.08 -7.85 -11.15
N ARG A 149 -6.83 -8.87 -10.31
CA ARG A 149 -6.79 -8.73 -8.86
C ARG A 149 -5.64 -7.78 -8.67
N GLN A 150 -5.98 -6.50 -8.83
CA GLN A 150 -5.22 -5.43 -8.30
C GLN A 150 -5.03 -5.90 -6.88
N VAL A 151 -3.77 -6.08 -6.50
CA VAL A 151 -3.42 -5.87 -5.11
C VAL A 151 -3.88 -4.43 -4.89
N GLN A 152 -5.16 -4.29 -4.54
CA GLN A 152 -5.61 -3.38 -3.52
C GLN A 152 -4.77 -3.79 -2.32
N GLY A 153 -3.48 -3.44 -2.36
CA GLY A 153 -2.87 -2.83 -1.21
C GLY A 153 -3.88 -1.74 -0.92
N ASN A 154 -4.62 -1.98 0.14
CA ASN A 154 -5.60 -1.12 0.74
C ASN A 154 -4.93 0.25 0.91
N ARG A 155 -4.85 1.00 -0.18
CA ARG A 155 -4.55 2.41 -0.27
C ARG A 155 -5.91 3.09 -0.31
N ASP A 156 -6.79 2.67 0.59
CA ASP A 156 -7.44 3.66 1.41
C ASP A 156 -6.36 4.08 2.43
N PRO A 157 -5.63 5.18 2.20
CA PRO A 157 -4.73 5.73 3.20
C PRO A 157 -5.58 6.57 4.16
N HIS A 158 -6.72 6.05 4.62
CA HIS A 158 -6.82 5.96 6.06
C HIS A 158 -5.62 5.09 6.45
N LEU A 159 -4.46 5.73 6.67
CA LEU A 159 -3.53 5.23 7.66
C LEU A 159 -4.43 4.71 8.79
N GLU A 160 -4.13 3.57 9.37
CA GLU A 160 -4.74 3.13 10.62
C GLU A 160 -4.35 4.12 11.75
N LEU A 161 -4.47 5.44 11.52
CA LEU A 161 -4.41 6.54 12.46
C LEU A 161 -5.32 6.26 13.63
N LYS A 162 -6.45 5.56 13.42
CA LYS A 162 -7.29 5.11 14.53
C LYS A 162 -6.54 4.15 15.46
N ASP A 163 -5.80 3.20 14.91
CA ASP A 163 -5.03 2.24 15.72
C ASP A 163 -3.79 2.90 16.32
N ILE A 164 -3.13 3.81 15.59
CA ILE A 164 -2.00 4.61 16.10
C ILE A 164 -2.45 5.57 17.21
N GLN A 165 -3.57 6.27 17.01
CA GLN A 165 -4.22 7.14 18.00
C GLN A 165 -4.64 6.35 19.23
N GLN A 166 -5.29 5.20 19.03
CA GLN A 166 -5.72 4.34 20.12
C GLN A 166 -4.52 3.84 20.92
N ASN A 167 -3.47 3.36 20.26
CA ASN A 167 -2.24 2.92 20.93
C ASN A 167 -1.52 4.06 21.67
N ALA A 168 -1.50 5.27 21.11
CA ALA A 168 -0.90 6.43 21.77
C ALA A 168 -1.75 6.91 22.96
N SER A 169 -3.07 6.95 22.83
CA SER A 169 -3.99 7.30 23.92
C SER A 169 -3.92 6.29 25.06
N THR A 170 -3.86 4.98 24.76
CA THR A 170 -3.69 3.93 25.77
C THR A 170 -2.34 4.04 26.48
N GLN A 171 -1.27 4.43 25.78
CA GLN A 171 0.02 4.69 26.43
C GLN A 171 -0.02 5.91 27.37
N VAL A 172 -0.70 6.99 26.98
CA VAL A 172 -0.89 8.15 27.85
C VAL A 172 -1.70 7.78 29.09
N GLU A 173 -2.79 7.02 28.93
CA GLU A 173 -3.59 6.53 30.06
C GLU A 173 -2.80 5.62 30.98
N ALA A 174 -1.97 4.72 30.44
CA ALA A 174 -1.09 3.89 31.26
C ALA A 174 -0.03 4.70 32.02
N LEU A 175 0.45 5.81 31.45
CA LEU A 175 1.42 6.70 32.11
C LEU A 175 0.77 7.56 33.20
N GLU A 176 -0.48 7.95 32.99
CA GLU A 176 -1.32 8.65 33.98
C GLU A 176 -1.69 7.73 35.14
N GLU A 177 -2.16 6.51 34.85
CA GLU A 177 -2.50 5.49 35.86
C GLU A 177 -1.27 5.08 36.67
N ALA A 178 -0.08 5.04 36.05
CA ALA A 178 1.18 4.80 36.75
C ALA A 178 1.69 6.00 37.56
N GLY A 179 0.98 7.14 37.57
CA GLY A 179 1.39 8.36 38.29
C GLY A 179 2.66 9.02 37.74
N LEU A 180 3.12 8.62 36.56
CA LEU A 180 4.36 9.12 35.95
C LEU A 180 4.16 10.49 35.28
N ILE A 181 2.91 10.81 34.93
CA ILE A 181 2.52 12.06 34.26
C ILE A 181 1.27 12.63 34.96
N ASP A 182 1.26 13.95 35.17
CA ASP A 182 0.13 14.66 35.77
C ASP A 182 -1.11 14.66 34.84
N GLU A 183 -2.33 14.65 35.39
CA GLU A 183 -3.61 14.68 34.64
C GLU A 183 -3.68 15.83 33.61
N GLN A 184 -3.10 16.99 33.95
CA GLN A 184 -3.01 18.13 33.04
C GLN A 184 -2.14 17.86 31.81
N LYS A 185 -1.03 17.14 31.98
CA LYS A 185 -0.13 16.76 30.88
C LYS A 185 -0.68 15.61 30.06
N ALA A 186 -1.37 14.67 30.70
CA ALA A 186 -2.10 13.60 30.01
C ALA A 186 -3.16 14.20 29.06
N THR A 187 -3.88 15.23 29.50
CA THR A 187 -4.84 15.96 28.66
C THR A 187 -4.17 16.68 27.49
N GLU A 188 -3.06 17.39 27.73
CA GLU A 188 -2.28 18.07 26.67
C GLU A 188 -1.75 17.08 25.61
N LEU A 189 -1.29 15.92 26.04
CA LEU A 189 -0.82 14.85 25.15
C LEU A 189 -1.97 14.27 24.31
N LYS A 190 -3.15 14.04 24.91
CA LYS A 190 -4.35 13.59 24.17
C LYS A 190 -4.80 14.62 23.13
N GLU A 191 -4.80 15.90 23.48
CA GLU A 191 -5.12 16.99 22.54
C GLU A 191 -4.10 17.05 21.39
N THR A 192 -2.82 16.87 21.69
CA THR A 192 -1.76 16.84 20.66
C THR A 192 -1.94 15.67 19.70
N ILE A 193 -2.34 14.49 20.20
CA ILE A 193 -2.65 13.31 19.36
C ILE A 193 -3.82 13.61 18.41
N GLU A 194 -4.87 14.27 18.90
CA GLU A 194 -6.04 14.65 18.10
C GLU A 194 -5.65 15.67 17.03
N GLN A 195 -4.85 16.68 17.38
CA GLN A 195 -4.34 17.68 16.43
C GLN A 195 -3.46 17.05 15.33
N ILE A 196 -2.57 16.10 15.65
CA ILE A 196 -1.76 15.38 14.66
C ILE A 196 -2.64 14.55 13.73
N THR A 197 -3.72 13.96 14.27
CA THR A 197 -4.67 13.15 13.50
C THR A 197 -5.50 14.04 12.56
N GLU A 198 -5.97 15.19 13.03
CA GLU A 198 -6.74 16.15 12.23
C GLU A 198 -5.87 16.83 11.14
N ALA A 199 -4.62 17.14 11.46
CA ALA A 199 -3.65 17.72 10.53
C ALA A 199 -3.01 16.69 9.58
N SER A 200 -3.36 15.39 9.69
CA SER A 200 -2.80 14.35 8.84
C SER A 200 -3.23 14.52 7.38
N ASP A 201 -2.33 15.04 6.54
CA ASP A 201 -2.58 15.18 5.11
C ASP A 201 -2.31 13.85 4.39
N ARG A 202 -3.32 13.40 3.64
CA ARG A 202 -3.27 12.24 2.74
C ARG A 202 -2.06 12.24 1.80
N ASN A 203 -1.53 13.42 1.48
CA ASN A 203 -0.42 13.60 0.54
C ASN A 203 0.97 13.57 1.19
N ASP A 204 1.09 13.58 2.53
CA ASP A 204 2.39 13.58 3.22
C ASP A 204 2.40 12.73 4.51
N PRO A 205 2.31 11.39 4.39
CA PRO A 205 2.29 10.48 5.54
C PRO A 205 3.57 10.53 6.37
N SER A 206 4.70 10.93 5.77
CA SER A 206 5.99 11.02 6.45
C SER A 206 5.97 12.03 7.59
N LYS A 207 5.31 13.18 7.39
CA LYS A 207 5.18 14.20 8.44
C LYS A 207 4.30 13.76 9.60
N THR A 208 3.25 12.99 9.33
CA THR A 208 2.40 12.44 10.39
C THR A 208 3.17 11.44 11.25
N PHE A 209 3.97 10.56 10.64
CA PHE A 209 4.83 9.63 11.40
C PHE A 209 5.92 10.37 12.17
N GLU A 210 6.55 11.38 11.58
CA GLU A 210 7.53 12.21 12.28
C GLU A 210 6.93 12.92 13.50
N ALA A 211 5.70 13.43 13.39
CA ALA A 211 4.99 14.04 14.51
C ALA A 211 4.67 13.03 15.63
N PHE A 212 4.28 11.80 15.28
CA PHE A 212 4.08 10.72 16.26
C PHE A 212 5.38 10.28 16.93
N ASP A 213 6.50 10.21 16.20
CA ASP A 213 7.82 9.90 16.76
C ASP A 213 8.27 10.98 17.76
N GLN A 214 8.06 12.27 17.42
CA GLN A 214 8.33 13.38 18.33
C GLN A 214 7.46 13.33 19.59
N LEU A 215 6.19 12.97 19.46
CA LEU A 215 5.29 12.77 20.59
C LEU A 215 5.75 11.61 21.48
N GLN A 216 6.15 10.49 20.88
CA GLN A 216 6.65 9.33 21.64
C GLN A 216 7.93 9.67 22.41
N GLU A 217 8.83 10.45 21.80
CA GLU A 217 10.03 10.93 22.48
C GLU A 217 9.69 11.90 23.64
N LYS A 218 8.70 12.79 23.47
CA LYS A 218 8.20 13.66 24.55
C LYS A 218 7.64 12.83 25.71
N MET A 219 6.79 11.84 25.43
CA MET A 219 6.23 10.94 26.45
C MET A 219 7.32 10.17 27.20
N ARG A 220 8.32 9.63 26.48
CA ARG A 220 9.43 8.90 27.10
C ARG A 220 10.24 9.80 28.03
N LYS A 221 10.51 11.03 27.61
CA LYS A 221 11.23 12.01 28.42
C LYS A 221 10.43 12.41 29.66
N GLU A 222 9.13 12.65 29.51
CA GLU A 222 8.25 12.98 30.65
C GLU A 222 8.12 11.81 31.63
N SER A 223 7.94 10.59 31.13
CA SER A 223 7.94 9.36 31.94
C SER A 223 9.25 9.17 32.70
N SER A 224 10.41 9.42 32.07
CA SER A 224 11.71 9.35 32.74
C SER A 224 11.82 10.38 33.87
N VAL A 225 11.37 11.61 33.63
CA VAL A 225 11.38 12.67 34.64
C VAL A 225 10.40 12.36 35.78
N GLY A 226 9.24 11.80 35.47
CA GLY A 226 8.25 11.33 36.46
C GLY A 226 8.82 10.20 37.32
N ALA A 227 9.42 9.18 36.69
CA ALA A 227 10.05 8.07 37.38
C ALA A 227 11.20 8.54 38.29
N GLU A 228 12.04 9.48 37.83
CA GLU A 228 13.10 10.07 38.66
C GLU A 228 12.53 10.82 39.87
N LYS A 229 11.44 11.56 39.69
CA LYS A 229 10.75 12.24 40.80
C LYS A 229 10.15 11.26 41.80
N MET A 230 9.47 10.21 41.33
CA MET A 230 8.91 9.18 42.20
C MET A 230 10.00 8.43 42.97
N LEU A 231 11.12 8.11 42.33
CA LEU A 231 12.28 7.49 43.01
C LEU A 231 12.86 8.43 44.07
N ALA A 232 13.05 9.71 43.74
CA ALA A 232 13.52 10.70 44.70
C ALA A 232 12.55 10.87 45.89
N GLU A 233 11.24 10.87 45.64
CA GLU A 233 10.22 10.95 46.68
C GLU A 233 10.20 9.67 47.54
N GLN A 234 10.34 8.49 46.94
CA GLN A 234 10.44 7.22 47.66
C GLN A 234 11.70 7.16 48.55
N GLU A 235 12.86 7.61 48.05
CA GLU A 235 14.08 7.72 48.86
C GLU A 235 13.89 8.69 50.04
N ASN A 236 13.23 9.83 49.81
CA ASN A 236 12.92 10.79 50.86
C ASN A 236 11.98 10.17 51.92
N LEU A 237 10.91 9.48 51.51
CA LEU A 237 9.98 8.81 52.42
C LEU A 237 10.66 7.69 53.23
N GLN A 238 11.55 6.89 52.62
CA GLN A 238 12.33 5.88 53.34
C GLN A 238 13.27 6.51 54.37
N SER A 239 13.90 7.64 54.04
CA SER A 239 14.76 8.36 54.98
C SER A 239 13.97 8.92 56.16
N LEU A 240 12.76 9.46 55.90
CA LEU A 240 11.84 9.92 56.92
C LEU A 240 11.34 8.77 57.80
N GLN A 241 11.01 7.62 57.22
CA GLN A 241 10.61 6.42 57.98
C GLN A 241 11.72 5.96 58.92
N THR A 242 12.96 5.94 58.43
CA THR A 242 14.14 5.58 59.23
C THR A 242 14.31 6.54 60.42
N LEU A 243 14.09 7.84 60.19
CA LEU A 243 14.15 8.86 61.24
C LEU A 243 12.98 8.74 62.23
N ALA A 244 11.77 8.39 61.77
CA ALA A 244 10.64 8.10 62.64
C ALA A 244 10.90 6.90 63.55
N ASP A 245 11.52 5.85 63.01
CA ASP A 245 11.92 4.67 63.78
C ASP A 245 13.02 4.99 64.79
N GLN A 246 13.97 5.85 64.42
CA GLN A 246 14.99 6.35 65.37
C GLN A 246 14.37 7.19 66.48
N LEU A 247 13.36 8.02 66.17
CA LEU A 247 12.64 8.82 67.14
C LEU A 247 11.83 7.95 68.11
N LYS A 248 11.17 6.90 67.60
CA LYS A 248 10.39 5.94 68.41
C LYS A 248 11.26 5.09 69.35
N ASN A 249 12.48 4.74 68.92
CA ASN A 249 13.39 3.87 69.67
C ASN A 249 14.44 4.66 70.49
N ALA A 250 14.28 5.97 70.65
CA ALA A 250 15.21 6.80 71.39
C ALA A 250 14.98 6.69 72.91
N ASP A 251 15.77 5.85 73.59
CA ASP A 251 15.68 5.64 75.06
C ASP A 251 16.30 6.75 75.92
N SER A 252 16.92 7.77 75.30
CA SER A 252 17.63 8.83 76.01
C SER A 252 17.36 10.21 75.42
N PRO A 253 17.27 11.27 76.26
CA PRO A 253 16.95 12.61 75.80
C PRO A 253 17.93 13.18 74.78
N GLU A 254 19.22 12.82 74.85
CA GLU A 254 20.24 13.22 73.86
C GLU A 254 20.08 12.55 72.49
N LYS A 255 19.57 11.30 72.45
CA LYS A 255 19.27 10.61 71.19
C LYS A 255 17.99 11.13 70.56
N LEU A 256 17.01 11.48 71.40
CA LEU A 256 15.74 12.05 70.98
C LEU A 256 15.93 13.44 70.37
N SER A 257 16.73 14.31 70.99
CA SER A 257 17.06 15.62 70.42
C SER A 257 17.79 15.51 69.08
N LYS A 258 18.78 14.61 68.97
CA LYS A 258 19.50 14.38 67.70
C LYS A 258 18.59 13.84 66.60
N ALA A 259 17.66 12.95 66.93
CA ALA A 259 16.69 12.42 65.96
C ALA A 259 15.72 13.51 65.49
N LEU A 260 15.27 14.39 66.40
CA LEU A 260 14.42 15.54 66.05
C LEU A 260 15.15 16.57 65.18
N ASP A 261 16.42 16.87 65.49
CA ASP A 261 17.25 17.79 64.68
C ASP A 261 17.48 17.23 63.27
N ALA A 262 17.82 15.94 63.16
CA ALA A 262 17.99 15.27 61.88
C ALA A 262 16.69 15.19 61.06
N LEU A 263 15.54 15.00 61.74
CA LEU A 263 14.22 15.04 61.12
C LEU A 263 13.89 16.45 60.58
N ARG A 264 14.20 17.50 61.36
CA ARG A 264 13.98 18.89 60.94
C ARG A 264 14.84 19.26 59.72
N GLU A 265 16.12 18.90 59.74
CA GLU A 265 17.04 19.12 58.63
C GLU A 265 16.58 18.39 57.36
N LYS A 266 16.10 17.14 57.48
CA LYS A 266 15.58 16.38 56.34
C LYS A 266 14.26 16.91 55.80
N LEU A 267 13.34 17.36 56.67
CA LEU A 267 12.11 18.01 56.24
C LEU A 267 12.41 19.31 55.47
N GLU A 268 13.36 20.11 55.95
CA GLU A 268 13.80 21.33 55.27
C GLU A 268 14.49 21.02 53.92
N GLN A 269 15.34 19.98 53.86
CA GLN A 269 15.98 19.54 52.62
C GLN A 269 14.97 19.02 51.58
N CYS A 270 13.88 18.41 52.03
CA CYS A 270 12.79 17.93 51.16
C CYS A 270 11.77 19.03 50.80
N GLY A 271 11.93 20.25 51.33
CA GLY A 271 10.95 21.33 51.16
C GLY A 271 9.58 21.04 51.79
N MET A 272 9.53 20.13 52.77
CA MET A 272 8.30 19.75 53.47
C MET A 272 8.16 20.57 54.75
N ASP A 273 7.09 21.36 54.85
CA ASP A 273 6.79 22.10 56.07
C ASP A 273 6.19 21.17 57.13
N ALA A 274 6.88 20.99 58.26
CA ALA A 274 6.36 20.25 59.42
C ALA A 274 5.01 20.79 59.95
N ALA A 275 4.68 22.06 59.64
CA ALA A 275 3.40 22.68 59.96
C ALA A 275 2.23 22.22 59.06
N SER A 276 2.54 21.68 57.87
CA SER A 276 1.56 21.21 56.88
C SER A 276 1.07 19.78 57.16
N ILE A 277 1.86 18.98 57.88
CA ILE A 277 1.51 17.63 58.32
C ILE A 277 0.66 17.75 59.60
N LYS A 278 -0.64 17.49 59.47
CA LYS A 278 -1.64 17.63 60.56
C LYS A 278 -2.38 16.32 60.81
N GLN A 279 -2.72 16.07 62.07
CA GLN A 279 -3.69 15.05 62.44
C GLN A 279 -5.14 15.52 62.27
N PRO A 280 -6.10 14.58 62.27
CA PRO A 280 -7.54 14.89 62.38
C PRO A 280 -7.88 15.79 63.58
N ASP A 281 -7.09 15.71 64.66
CA ASP A 281 -7.24 16.51 65.88
C ASP A 281 -6.59 17.91 65.80
N GLY A 282 -6.04 18.29 64.64
CA GLY A 282 -5.58 19.66 64.35
C GLY A 282 -4.19 20.05 64.88
N GLN A 283 -3.53 19.18 65.64
CA GLN A 283 -2.13 19.39 66.07
C GLN A 283 -1.16 19.09 64.92
N SER A 284 -0.19 19.99 64.71
CA SER A 284 0.84 19.83 63.67
C SER A 284 2.03 19.00 64.16
N LEU A 285 2.70 18.34 63.23
CA LEU A 285 3.96 17.64 63.50
C LEU A 285 4.99 18.56 64.16
N GLU A 286 5.06 19.83 63.74
CA GLU A 286 5.96 20.82 64.33
C GLU A 286 5.68 21.08 65.83
N GLN A 287 4.40 21.11 66.23
CA GLN A 287 4.02 21.32 67.63
C GLN A 287 4.43 20.13 68.50
N ASN A 288 4.30 18.91 67.98
CA ASN A 288 4.72 17.68 68.68
C ASN A 288 6.23 17.54 68.75
N MET A 289 6.96 17.95 67.70
CA MET A 289 8.43 18.04 67.72
C MET A 289 8.94 19.07 68.74
N GLN A 290 8.29 20.23 68.85
CA GLN A 290 8.66 21.26 69.83
C GLN A 290 8.39 20.81 71.28
N GLN A 291 7.26 20.13 71.52
CA GLN A 291 6.95 19.56 72.83
C GLN A 291 7.90 18.41 73.19
N ALA A 292 8.25 17.57 72.22
CA ALA A 292 9.26 16.52 72.38
C ALA A 292 10.64 17.09 72.74
N GLY A 293 11.05 18.22 72.15
CA GLY A 293 12.33 18.89 72.45
C GLY A 293 12.39 19.61 73.81
N SER A 294 11.25 19.88 74.45
CA SER A 294 11.18 20.66 75.70
C SER A 294 11.59 19.90 76.98
N GLY A 295 11.86 18.60 76.89
CA GLY A 295 12.52 17.81 77.94
C GLY A 295 11.68 17.48 79.19
N GLY A 296 10.35 17.61 79.14
CA GLY A 296 9.45 17.28 80.27
C GLY A 296 8.98 15.82 80.33
N GLN A 297 8.17 15.46 81.34
CA GLN A 297 7.57 14.11 81.48
C GLN A 297 6.69 13.69 80.29
N GLN A 298 6.20 14.65 79.50
CA GLN A 298 5.44 14.41 78.27
C GLN A 298 6.30 14.35 76.99
N SER A 299 7.61 14.62 77.07
CA SER A 299 8.52 14.65 75.91
C SER A 299 8.56 13.33 75.15
N ASN A 300 8.63 12.20 75.86
CA ASN A 300 8.63 10.87 75.24
C ASN A 300 7.29 10.53 74.58
N GLN A 301 6.18 11.04 75.14
CA GLN A 301 4.85 10.82 74.59
C GLN A 301 4.64 11.65 73.31
N SER A 302 5.01 12.93 73.33
CA SER A 302 4.97 13.81 72.14
C SER A 302 5.92 13.34 71.04
N ALA A 303 7.07 12.74 71.37
CA ALA A 303 7.98 12.14 70.40
C ALA A 303 7.39 10.88 69.74
N ALA A 304 6.71 10.03 70.52
CA ALA A 304 6.01 8.88 70.00
C ALA A 304 4.83 9.28 69.10
N GLU A 305 4.09 10.33 69.49
CA GLU A 305 3.01 10.92 68.68
C GLU A 305 3.55 11.53 67.38
N ALA A 306 4.66 12.27 67.41
CA ALA A 306 5.31 12.79 66.20
C ALA A 306 5.82 11.68 65.27
N ALA A 307 6.40 10.61 65.83
CA ALA A 307 6.83 9.45 65.05
C ALA A 307 5.65 8.72 64.40
N GLN A 308 4.52 8.61 65.11
CA GLN A 308 3.31 8.00 64.57
C GLN A 308 2.67 8.87 63.48
N GLN A 309 2.61 10.19 63.67
CA GLN A 309 2.15 11.13 62.65
C GLN A 309 2.96 11.04 61.36
N LEU A 310 4.29 10.96 61.47
CA LEU A 310 5.15 10.82 60.30
C LEU A 310 4.89 9.50 59.58
N LYS A 311 4.68 8.41 60.33
CA LYS A 311 4.36 7.10 59.75
C LYS A 311 3.02 7.08 59.03
N ASP A 312 1.99 7.67 59.64
CA ASP A 312 0.66 7.76 59.04
C ASP A 312 0.70 8.60 57.75
N TYR A 313 1.46 9.71 57.75
CA TYR A 313 1.69 10.53 56.56
C TYR A 313 2.45 9.78 55.45
N ILE A 314 3.52 9.06 55.81
CA ILE A 314 4.29 8.23 54.85
C ILE A 314 3.40 7.13 54.27
N GLN A 315 2.56 6.50 55.09
CA GLN A 315 1.66 5.45 54.64
C GLN A 315 0.60 6.00 53.68
N GLN A 316 0.00 7.15 53.99
CA GLN A 316 -0.94 7.83 53.10
C GLN A 316 -0.28 8.20 51.75
N ARG A 317 0.93 8.76 51.76
CA ARG A 317 1.66 9.10 50.52
C ARG A 317 2.08 7.87 49.72
N THR A 318 2.40 6.77 50.39
CA THR A 318 2.74 5.51 49.71
C THR A 318 1.51 4.89 49.05
N GLU A 319 0.33 5.00 49.65
CA GLU A 319 -0.95 4.56 49.08
C GLU A 319 -1.40 5.46 47.91
N GLU A 320 -1.08 6.76 47.93
CA GLU A 320 -1.35 7.68 46.81
C GLU A 320 -0.44 7.44 45.59
N MET A 321 0.72 6.80 45.77
CA MET A 321 1.68 6.50 44.70
C MET A 321 1.53 5.09 44.09
N SER A 322 0.63 4.24 44.64
CA SER A 322 0.41 2.85 44.19
C SER A 322 -0.84 2.70 43.34
#